data_AF-A0A3D5MX14-F1
#
_entry.id   AF-A0A3D5MX14-F1
#
_cell.length_a   1.000
_cell.length_b   1.000
_cell.length_c   1.000
_cell.angle_alpha   90.00
_cell.angle_beta   90.00
_cell.angle_gamma   90.00
#
_symmetry.space_group_name_H-M   'P 1'
#
loop_
_entity.id
_entity.type
_entity.pdbx_description
1 polymer ?
#
loop_
_entity_poly.entity_id
_entity_poly.type
_entity_poly.pdbx_seq_one_letter_code
_entity_poly.pdbx_strand_id
1 'polypeptide(L)' 'KKEKYTISHNAYKELKEVLKEAVKNKDKNFGNGRYVRKLFENIKMKQASRVISDNINEKKEVLKITSDDIIG' A
#
# COMPACT_ATOMS: atom_id res chain seq x y z
N LYS A 1 -11.65 -0.74 -16.29
CA LYS A 1 -12.45 -1.23 -15.13
C LYS A 1 -11.76 -0.74 -13.86
N LYS A 2 -12.44 -0.12 -12.89
CA LYS A 2 -11.78 0.33 -11.64
C LYS A 2 -11.50 -0.90 -10.75
N GLU A 3 -10.26 -1.05 -10.29
CA GLU A 3 -9.87 -2.07 -9.32
C GLU A 3 -10.48 -1.71 -7.95
N LYS A 4 -11.14 -2.69 -7.31
CA LYS A 4 -11.83 -2.49 -6.03
C LYS A 4 -10.96 -3.00 -4.87
N TYR A 5 -9.81 -2.37 -4.65
CA TYR A 5 -8.96 -2.72 -3.52
C TYR A 5 -9.71 -2.53 -2.20
N THR A 6 -9.42 -3.40 -1.26
CA THR A 6 -9.77 -3.23 0.15
C THR A 6 -8.49 -3.19 0.97
N ILE A 7 -8.54 -2.60 2.14
CA ILE A 7 -7.39 -2.51 3.04
C ILE A 7 -7.78 -3.07 4.41
N SER A 8 -6.89 -3.87 4.99
CA SER A 8 -7.07 -4.34 6.36
C SER A 8 -6.91 -3.19 7.36
N HIS A 9 -7.49 -3.33 8.56
CA HIS A 9 -7.41 -2.30 9.59
C HIS A 9 -5.97 -1.99 10.02
N ASN A 10 -5.12 -3.02 10.12
CA ASN A 10 -3.72 -2.84 10.51
C ASN A 10 -2.92 -2.14 9.42
N ALA A 11 -3.06 -2.57 8.15
CA ALA A 11 -2.45 -1.91 7.01
C ALA A 11 -2.86 -0.43 6.90
N TYR A 12 -4.13 -0.11 7.18
CA TYR A 12 -4.60 1.27 7.19
C TYR A 12 -3.89 2.11 8.27
N LYS A 13 -3.74 1.57 9.48
CA LYS A 13 -3.02 2.25 10.58
C LYS A 13 -1.55 2.48 10.21
N GLU A 14 -0.87 1.46 9.70
CA GLU A 14 0.54 1.54 9.30
C GLU A 14 0.74 2.53 8.16
N LEU A 15 -0.10 2.47 7.12
CA LEU A 15 -0.05 3.42 6.01
C LEU A 15 -0.24 4.87 6.50
N LYS A 16 -1.11 5.08 7.49
CA LYS A 16 -1.30 6.40 8.10
C LYS A 16 -0.03 6.88 8.80
N GLU A 17 0.67 6.02 9.52
CA GLU A 17 1.95 6.38 10.15
C GLU A 17 3.05 6.64 9.11
N VAL A 18 3.14 5.83 8.05
CA VAL A 18 4.07 6.07 6.92
C VAL A 18 3.83 7.44 6.29
N LEU A 19 2.57 7.81 6.05
CA LEU A 19 2.22 9.11 5.48
C LEU A 19 2.50 10.27 6.45
N LYS A 20 2.24 10.08 7.75
CA LYS A 20 2.57 11.09 8.78
C LYS A 20 4.07 11.35 8.83
N GLU A 21 4.89 10.31 8.88
CA GLU A 21 6.34 10.44 8.90
C GLU A 21 6.87 11.07 7.61
N ALA A 22 6.30 10.73 6.45
CA ALA A 22 6.66 11.37 5.19
C ALA A 22 6.36 12.89 5.20
N VAL A 23 5.22 13.30 5.75
CA VAL A 23 4.85 14.72 5.86
C VAL A 23 5.70 15.45 6.91
N LYS A 24 6.05 14.77 8.01
CA LYS A 24 6.91 15.32 9.06
C LYS A 24 8.34 15.59 8.56
N ASN A 25 8.85 14.71 7.71
CA ASN A 25 10.21 14.78 7.16
C ASN A 25 10.25 15.43 5.75
N LYS A 26 9.16 16.07 5.31
CA LYS A 26 9.09 16.67 3.97
C LYS A 26 10.07 17.84 3.82
N ASP A 27 10.65 17.96 2.65
CA ASP A 27 11.45 19.13 2.25
C ASP A 27 10.70 20.01 1.24
N LYS A 28 11.37 21.07 0.77
CA LYS A 28 10.82 21.99 -0.24
C LYS A 28 10.50 21.34 -1.59
N ASN A 29 11.04 20.15 -1.85
CA ASN A 29 10.87 19.39 -3.09
C ASN A 29 9.87 18.23 -2.92
N PHE A 30 9.20 18.13 -1.76
CA PHE A 30 8.29 17.03 -1.47
C PHE A 30 7.02 17.09 -2.34
N GLY A 31 7.02 16.30 -3.40
CA GLY A 31 5.88 16.18 -4.31
C GLY A 31 4.78 15.31 -3.72
N ASN A 32 3.94 15.85 -2.82
CA ASN A 32 2.85 15.15 -2.10
C ASN A 32 2.14 14.08 -2.96
N GLY A 33 1.54 14.48 -4.08
CA GLY A 33 0.81 13.57 -4.97
C GLY A 33 1.69 12.54 -5.66
N ARG A 34 2.90 12.93 -6.09
CA ARG A 34 3.89 12.01 -6.66
C ARG A 34 4.36 10.98 -5.65
N TYR A 35 4.59 11.40 -4.40
CA TYR A 35 4.97 10.54 -3.29
C TYR A 35 3.89 9.50 -3.01
N VAL A 36 2.64 9.96 -2.79
CA VAL A 36 1.50 9.06 -2.52
C VAL A 36 1.27 8.09 -3.67
N ARG A 37 1.39 8.56 -4.93
CA ARG A 37 1.27 7.69 -6.10
C ARG A 37 2.36 6.61 -6.12
N LYS A 38 3.62 6.98 -5.94
CA LYS A 38 4.75 6.03 -5.90
C LYS A 38 4.58 5.02 -4.76
N LEU A 39 4.17 5.50 -3.58
CA LEU A 39 3.88 4.64 -2.43
C LEU A 39 2.78 3.63 -2.76
N PHE A 40 1.68 4.06 -3.37
CA PHE A 40 0.59 3.16 -3.75
C PHE A 40 1.01 2.16 -4.84
N GLU A 41 1.80 2.58 -5.83
CA GLU A 41 2.36 1.68 -6.84
C GLU A 41 3.25 0.59 -6.20
N ASN A 42 4.10 0.97 -5.24
CA ASN A 42 4.91 0.01 -4.49
C ASN A 42 4.06 -0.97 -3.67
N ILE A 43 3.02 -0.49 -2.97
CA ILE A 43 2.10 -1.34 -2.20
C ILE A 43 1.43 -2.36 -3.12
N LYS A 44 0.98 -1.96 -4.31
CA LYS A 44 0.40 -2.89 -5.29
C LYS A 44 1.39 -3.96 -5.74
N MET A 45 2.67 -3.60 -5.94
CA MET A 45 3.70 -4.56 -6.32
C MET A 45 3.96 -5.61 -5.23
N LYS A 46 4.06 -5.16 -3.97
CA LYS A 46 4.23 -6.07 -2.82
C LYS A 46 3.00 -6.98 -2.67
N GLN A 47 1.81 -6.40 -2.78
CA GLN A 47 0.55 -7.12 -2.73
C GLN A 47 0.43 -8.19 -3.81
N ALA A 48 0.79 -7.88 -5.05
CA ALA A 48 0.82 -8.86 -6.13
C ALA A 48 1.85 -9.98 -5.86
N SER A 49 3.04 -9.62 -5.35
CA SER A 49 4.09 -10.58 -5.01
C SER A 49 3.65 -11.53 -3.88
N ARG A 50 2.99 -11.00 -2.86
CA ARG A 50 2.40 -11.79 -1.76
C ARG A 50 1.32 -12.74 -2.26
N VAL A 51 0.39 -12.26 -3.09
CA VAL A 51 -0.67 -13.11 -3.67
C VAL A 51 -0.11 -14.29 -4.44
N ILE A 52 0.94 -14.08 -5.23
CA ILE A 52 1.60 -15.14 -5.98
C ILE A 52 2.32 -16.11 -5.03
N SER A 53 3.09 -15.59 -4.09
CA SER A 53 3.90 -16.40 -3.16
C SER A 53 3.04 -17.27 -2.24
N ASP A 54 1.91 -16.73 -1.78
CA ASP A 54 0.99 -17.40 -0.86
C ASP A 54 -0.09 -18.22 -1.61
N ASN A 55 -0.02 -18.28 -2.95
CA ASN A 55 -0.99 -18.97 -3.80
C ASN A 55 -2.46 -18.58 -3.51
N ILE A 56 -2.71 -17.28 -3.32
CA ILE A 56 -4.03 -16.74 -2.97
C ILE A 56 -4.90 -16.69 -4.23
N ASN A 57 -5.96 -17.49 -4.25
CA ASN A 57 -6.86 -17.61 -5.40
C ASN A 57 -8.24 -16.96 -5.19
N GLU A 58 -8.60 -16.62 -3.94
CA GLU A 58 -9.86 -15.95 -3.66
C GLU A 58 -9.80 -14.48 -4.09
N LYS A 59 -10.62 -14.11 -5.08
CA LYS A 59 -10.63 -12.76 -5.68
C LYS A 59 -10.69 -11.60 -4.68
N LYS A 60 -11.41 -11.77 -3.56
CA LYS A 60 -11.52 -10.73 -2.52
C LYS A 60 -10.18 -10.53 -1.81
N GLU A 61 -9.50 -11.62 -1.48
CA GLU A 61 -8.19 -11.60 -0.83
C GLU A 61 -7.08 -11.19 -1.82
N VAL A 62 -7.21 -11.51 -3.11
CA VAL A 62 -6.35 -11.02 -4.20
C VAL A 62 -6.39 -9.50 -4.35
N LEU A 63 -7.44 -8.82 -3.90
CA LEU A 63 -7.56 -7.36 -3.96
C LEU A 63 -7.42 -6.69 -2.58
N LYS A 64 -6.97 -7.44 -1.57
CA LYS A 64 -6.87 -6.95 -0.20
C LYS A 64 -5.44 -6.59 0.13
N ILE A 65 -5.23 -5.35 0.54
CA ILE A 65 -3.96 -4.83 1.04
C ILE A 65 -3.85 -5.18 2.53
N THR A 66 -2.77 -5.87 2.91
CA THR A 66 -2.44 -6.25 4.29
C THR A 66 -1.20 -5.49 4.78
N SER A 67 -0.86 -5.66 6.06
CA SER A 67 0.30 -5.00 6.67
C SER A 67 1.62 -5.35 5.97
N ASP A 68 1.73 -6.58 5.49
CA ASP A 68 2.91 -7.06 4.75
C ASP A 68 3.17 -6.23 3.49
N ASP A 69 2.11 -5.68 2.87
CA ASP A 69 2.24 -4.85 1.68
C ASP A 69 2.69 -3.42 1.98
N ILE A 70 2.64 -2.99 3.25
CA ILE A 70 3.04 -1.64 3.67
C ILE A 70 4.53 -1.65 4.04
N ILE A 71 4.93 -2.54 4.95
CA ILE A 71 6.25 -2.55 5.59
C ILE A 71 7.24 -3.49 4.89
N GLY A 72 6.75 -4.56 4.24
CA GLY A 72 7.56 -5.68 3.70
C GLY A 72 8.51 -5.34 2.57
#